data_AF-A0AAU3JQ17-F1
#
_entry.id   AF-A0AAU3JQ17-F1
#
_cell.length_a   1.000
_cell.length_b   1.000
_cell.length_c   1.000
_cell.angle_alpha   90.00
_cell.angle_beta   90.00
_cell.angle_gamma   90.00
#
_symmetry.space_group_name_H-M   'P 1'
#
loop_
_entity.id
_entity.type
_entity.pdbx_description
1 polymer ?
#
loop_
_entity_poly.entity_id
_entity_poly.type
_entity_poly.pdbx_seq_one_letter_code
_entity_poly.pdbx_strand_id
1 'polypeptide(L)'
;MNDEPGPENDGSRAWRERLRDRARGFFGAKTQARMADRERVYRIDVDRAEDEAEGLDHREQLLKLRAETRLAGEKYMASLRDSKLLVPGFNDEERTQELGVMHHVYMQMMMQSCLKPLSRGVNANSVVQAVGMVMAMRMLAPDFKKEMDSYLQPFKDKIQERIDTRTRGMIASAESGIAHRQRIFKDVPSGARRERLIGSTDPRDHLTKKWRKRFDAMQHRERGHREMFTPDSAAMTEVALLENAFWKMREPGADAGLIRDSYRAMRKRLHEQMREDGLERQEVVHRARMIIGERMEYEPELRTMFNGVAHGRIVKAPAHEERIAGSDRVRTVWSGEFDDQLGWRLPEDGMFTLRRPMEADAHQVQLAETMKTSMLDALGRGDQEGYGGNMLGYLVGFAAQKQGLDTSGLPDMLQRRLDQSEVMIASMDIDGLSPEEQQRVYSNAYVDALEAVNEKYPELEAELKRSLGENWQQTLQTAVDDPGGFFEKQRLKPRSRPTGPSSEREAGQQNDGPNAEADAEDYQPA
;
A
#
# COMPACT_ATOMS: atom_id res chain seq x y z
N MET A 1 8.28 24.69 23.12
CA MET A 1 9.69 24.30 22.92
C MET A 1 9.80 23.85 21.49
N ASN A 2 10.41 24.68 20.65
CA ASN A 2 10.72 24.34 19.27
C ASN A 2 11.99 23.50 19.31
N ASP A 3 11.87 22.18 19.27
CA ASP A 3 13.00 21.34 18.91
C ASP A 3 13.15 21.43 17.39
N GLU A 4 14.10 22.26 16.95
CA GLU A 4 14.64 22.13 15.61
C GLU A 4 15.20 20.70 15.44
N PRO A 5 14.93 20.02 14.31
CA PRO A 5 15.49 18.70 14.07
C PRO A 5 17.01 18.83 13.96
N GLY A 6 17.73 18.20 14.89
CA GLY A 6 19.18 18.26 14.97
C GLY A 6 19.90 17.76 13.69
N PRO A 7 21.17 18.15 13.49
CA PRO A 7 21.94 17.99 12.26
C PRO A 7 22.22 16.53 11.82
N GLU A 8 21.93 15.53 12.66
CA GLU A 8 22.10 14.11 12.31
C GLU A 8 21.03 13.59 11.32
N ASN A 9 19.86 14.23 11.23
CA ASN A 9 18.73 13.71 10.43
C ASN A 9 18.85 14.04 8.92
N ASP A 10 19.67 15.04 8.57
CA ASP A 10 19.79 15.54 7.20
C ASP A 10 20.57 14.56 6.30
N GLY A 11 21.61 13.92 6.84
CA GLY A 11 22.42 12.93 6.12
C GLY A 11 21.64 11.66 5.76
N SER A 12 20.82 11.14 6.69
CA SER A 12 19.98 9.96 6.47
C SER A 12 18.87 10.25 5.45
N ARG A 13 18.26 11.44 5.50
CA ARG A 13 17.24 11.85 4.55
C ARG A 13 17.83 12.03 3.14
N ALA A 14 18.95 12.73 3.02
CA ALA A 14 19.65 12.91 1.75
C ALA A 14 20.17 11.57 1.17
N TRP A 15 20.57 10.62 2.01
CA TRP A 15 20.90 9.26 1.57
C TRP A 15 19.67 8.51 1.03
N ARG A 16 18.52 8.55 1.74
CA ARG A 16 17.27 7.92 1.29
C ARG A 16 16.78 8.50 -0.04
N GLU A 17 16.79 9.82 -0.21
CA GLU A 17 16.38 10.44 -1.48
C GLU A 17 17.29 10.04 -2.64
N ARG A 18 18.62 10.02 -2.43
CA ARG A 18 19.56 9.52 -3.46
C ARG A 18 19.29 8.07 -3.86
N LEU A 19 18.89 7.24 -2.91
CA LEU A 19 18.53 5.84 -3.18
C LEU A 19 17.21 5.72 -3.95
N ARG A 20 16.21 6.57 -3.61
CA ARG A 20 14.95 6.66 -4.37
C ARG A 20 15.18 7.13 -5.80
N ASP A 21 15.99 8.16 -5.99
CA ASP A 21 16.30 8.71 -7.31
C ASP A 21 17.04 7.70 -8.19
N ARG A 22 17.91 6.89 -7.59
CA ARG A 22 18.54 5.77 -8.29
C ARG A 22 17.52 4.72 -8.72
N ALA A 23 16.63 4.30 -7.83
CA ALA A 23 15.56 3.35 -8.15
C ALA A 23 14.61 3.90 -9.23
N ARG A 24 14.29 5.20 -9.19
CA ARG A 24 13.47 5.88 -10.21
C ARG A 24 14.10 5.82 -11.61
N GLY A 25 15.43 5.79 -11.68
CA GLY A 25 16.19 5.68 -12.93
C GLY A 25 15.96 4.37 -13.71
N PHE A 26 15.43 3.33 -13.06
CA PHE A 26 15.13 2.06 -13.72
C PHE A 26 13.82 2.08 -14.53
N PHE A 27 12.94 3.04 -14.27
CA PHE A 27 11.61 3.05 -14.88
C PHE A 27 11.58 3.89 -16.16
N GLY A 28 11.01 3.31 -17.22
CA GLY A 28 10.97 3.91 -18.56
C GLY A 28 10.15 5.21 -18.69
N ALA A 29 10.18 5.77 -19.90
CA ALA A 29 9.60 7.08 -20.23
C ALA A 29 8.12 7.24 -19.87
N LYS A 30 7.32 6.16 -19.97
CA LYS A 30 5.89 6.17 -19.59
C LYS A 30 5.69 6.49 -18.11
N THR A 31 6.52 5.93 -17.24
CA THR A 31 6.48 6.18 -15.79
C THR A 31 6.93 7.61 -15.49
N GLN A 32 8.00 8.07 -16.14
CA GLN A 32 8.49 9.44 -15.98
C GLN A 32 7.43 10.49 -16.40
N ALA A 33 6.68 10.24 -17.48
CA ALA A 33 5.58 11.11 -17.88
C ALA A 33 4.47 11.21 -16.81
N ARG A 34 4.09 10.08 -16.19
CA ARG A 34 3.11 10.06 -15.09
C ARG A 34 3.60 10.83 -13.87
N MET A 35 4.89 10.72 -13.53
CA MET A 35 5.50 11.49 -12.45
C MET A 35 5.42 13.01 -12.73
N ALA A 36 5.75 13.44 -13.95
CA ALA A 36 5.67 14.84 -14.35
C ALA A 36 4.23 15.40 -14.32
N ASP A 37 3.25 14.59 -14.72
CA ASP A 37 1.84 14.95 -14.64
C ASP A 37 1.38 15.07 -13.17
N ARG A 38 1.81 14.16 -12.29
CA ARG A 38 1.51 14.27 -10.86
C ARG A 38 2.10 15.53 -10.23
N GLU A 39 3.35 15.86 -10.56
CA GLU A 39 4.01 17.07 -10.07
C GLU A 39 3.29 18.35 -10.52
N ARG A 40 2.70 18.33 -11.72
CA ARG A 40 1.83 19.42 -12.19
C ARG A 40 0.55 19.51 -11.34
N VAL A 41 -0.11 18.39 -11.08
CA VAL A 41 -1.32 18.34 -10.23
C VAL A 41 -1.01 18.78 -8.79
N TYR A 42 0.12 18.34 -8.24
CA TYR A 42 0.57 18.73 -6.91
C TYR A 42 0.75 20.24 -6.79
N ARG A 43 1.44 20.88 -7.74
CA ARG A 43 1.57 22.35 -7.78
C ARG A 43 0.22 23.06 -7.83
N ILE A 44 -0.71 22.56 -8.67
CA ILE A 44 -2.08 23.09 -8.73
C ILE A 44 -2.81 22.96 -7.38
N ASP A 45 -2.60 21.86 -6.65
CA ASP A 45 -3.20 21.65 -5.33
C ASP A 45 -2.59 22.60 -4.28
N VAL A 46 -1.27 22.81 -4.31
CA VAL A 46 -0.57 23.77 -3.45
C VAL A 46 -1.09 25.19 -3.70
N ASP A 47 -1.06 25.64 -4.96
CA ASP A 47 -1.56 26.96 -5.35
C ASP A 47 -3.01 27.16 -4.89
N ARG A 48 -3.86 26.14 -5.05
CA ARG A 48 -5.27 26.19 -4.64
C ARG A 48 -5.46 26.19 -3.12
N ALA A 49 -4.63 25.46 -2.39
CA ALA A 49 -4.69 25.45 -0.92
C ALA A 49 -4.26 26.79 -0.33
N GLU A 50 -3.27 27.44 -0.96
CA GLU A 50 -2.75 28.75 -0.58
C GLU A 50 -3.66 29.90 -1.02
N ASP A 51 -4.52 29.72 -2.02
CA ASP A 51 -5.42 30.75 -2.54
C ASP A 51 -6.35 31.34 -1.46
N GLU A 52 -6.07 32.54 -0.98
CA GLU A 52 -6.86 33.20 0.06
C GLU A 52 -8.04 34.03 -0.47
N ALA A 53 -8.31 34.02 -1.78
CA ALA A 53 -9.33 34.84 -2.41
C ALA A 53 -10.69 34.78 -1.69
N GLU A 54 -11.29 35.95 -1.50
CA GLU A 54 -12.63 36.10 -0.94
C GLU A 54 -13.69 35.88 -2.03
N GLY A 55 -14.77 35.17 -1.72
CA GLY A 55 -15.89 34.98 -2.63
C GLY A 55 -15.78 33.82 -3.63
N LEU A 56 -14.90 32.84 -3.39
CA LEU A 56 -14.82 31.60 -4.17
C LEU A 56 -16.20 30.95 -4.34
N ASP A 57 -16.50 30.47 -5.54
CA ASP A 57 -17.72 29.70 -5.80
C ASP A 57 -17.73 28.40 -4.99
N HIS A 58 -18.92 27.84 -4.74
CA HIS A 58 -19.07 26.58 -3.99
C HIS A 58 -18.22 25.44 -4.56
N ARG A 59 -18.12 25.35 -5.89
CA ARG A 59 -17.28 24.36 -6.56
C ARG A 59 -15.79 24.57 -6.23
N GLU A 60 -15.32 25.80 -6.24
CA GLU A 60 -13.92 26.14 -5.95
C GLU A 60 -13.58 25.91 -4.48
N GLN A 61 -14.51 26.21 -3.58
CA GLN A 61 -14.39 25.89 -2.15
C GLN A 61 -14.24 24.38 -1.91
N LEU A 62 -15.03 23.54 -2.61
CA LEU A 62 -14.91 22.09 -2.53
C LEU A 62 -13.59 21.58 -3.10
N LEU A 63 -13.14 22.12 -4.24
CA LEU A 63 -11.84 21.77 -4.82
C LEU A 63 -10.68 22.17 -3.91
N LYS A 64 -10.78 23.32 -3.26
CA LYS A 64 -9.81 23.78 -2.27
C LYS A 64 -9.77 22.87 -1.05
N LEU A 65 -10.92 22.57 -0.45
CA LEU A 65 -11.00 21.65 0.70
C LEU A 65 -10.38 20.27 0.36
N ARG A 66 -10.63 19.77 -0.86
CA ARG A 66 -10.03 18.53 -1.35
C ARG A 66 -8.51 18.64 -1.48
N ALA A 67 -7.98 19.75 -1.97
CA ALA A 67 -6.55 20.00 -2.07
C ALA A 67 -5.89 20.09 -0.68
N GLU A 68 -6.48 20.87 0.25
CA GLU A 68 -5.98 20.99 1.63
C GLU A 68 -5.97 19.63 2.35
N THR A 69 -7.03 18.83 2.19
CA THR A 69 -7.12 17.47 2.77
C THR A 69 -6.02 16.56 2.23
N ARG A 70 -5.78 16.59 0.91
CA ARG A 70 -4.74 15.78 0.27
C ARG A 70 -3.35 16.17 0.78
N LEU A 71 -3.04 17.46 0.81
CA LEU A 71 -1.77 17.98 1.30
C LEU A 71 -1.56 17.69 2.79
N ALA A 72 -2.60 17.75 3.62
CA ALA A 72 -2.54 17.38 5.03
C ALA A 72 -2.20 15.89 5.21
N GLY A 73 -2.83 15.00 4.42
CA GLY A 73 -2.52 13.57 4.41
C GLY A 73 -1.08 13.28 3.98
N GLU A 74 -0.60 13.94 2.92
CA GLU A 74 0.79 13.81 2.44
C GLU A 74 1.80 14.28 3.49
N LYS A 75 1.54 15.42 4.16
CA LYS A 75 2.37 15.92 5.27
C LYS A 75 2.37 14.96 6.46
N TYR A 76 1.21 14.39 6.81
CA TYR A 76 1.11 13.40 7.88
C TYR A 76 1.95 12.16 7.58
N MET A 77 1.79 11.55 6.40
CA MET A 77 2.63 10.41 6.00
C MET A 77 4.11 10.76 5.96
N ALA A 78 4.48 11.95 5.45
CA ALA A 78 5.87 12.40 5.47
C ALA A 78 6.44 12.47 6.90
N SER A 79 5.70 13.02 7.85
CA SER A 79 6.14 13.09 9.26
C SER A 79 6.37 11.71 9.86
N LEU A 80 5.48 10.75 9.60
CA LEU A 80 5.64 9.36 10.04
C LEU A 80 6.85 8.66 9.38
N ARG A 81 7.09 8.92 8.09
CA ARG A 81 8.23 8.35 7.36
C ARG A 81 9.58 8.88 7.85
N ASP A 82 9.62 10.10 8.37
CA ASP A 82 10.83 10.74 8.89
C ASP A 82 10.99 10.59 10.41
N SER A 83 10.00 10.00 11.08
CA SER A 83 10.01 9.74 12.52
C SER A 83 11.03 8.68 12.95
N LYS A 84 11.40 8.73 14.23
CA LYS A 84 12.31 7.76 14.88
C LYS A 84 11.56 6.58 15.54
N LEU A 85 10.29 6.36 15.16
CA LEU A 85 9.43 5.34 15.77
C LEU A 85 10.01 3.91 15.74
N LEU A 86 10.87 3.59 14.77
CA LEU A 86 11.41 2.25 14.55
C LEU A 86 12.88 2.06 15.00
N VAL A 87 13.38 2.91 15.91
CA VAL A 87 14.77 2.86 16.38
C VAL A 87 14.94 1.91 17.60
N PRO A 88 16.08 1.17 17.69
CA PRO A 88 16.52 0.45 18.88
C PRO A 88 16.47 1.33 20.15
N GLY A 89 15.90 0.83 21.25
CA GLY A 89 15.98 1.47 22.57
C GLY A 89 14.86 2.45 22.93
N PHE A 90 13.91 2.71 22.03
CA PHE A 90 12.65 3.38 22.41
C PHE A 90 11.77 2.41 23.21
N ASN A 91 11.26 2.87 24.36
CA ASN A 91 10.23 2.12 25.08
C ASN A 91 8.89 2.24 24.34
N ASP A 92 8.01 1.24 24.50
CA ASP A 92 6.74 1.19 23.76
C ASP A 92 5.78 2.33 24.12
N GLU A 93 5.97 3.01 25.26
CA GLU A 93 5.16 4.14 25.70
C GLU A 93 5.52 5.42 24.94
N GLU A 94 6.81 5.75 24.82
CA GLU A 94 7.32 6.91 24.07
C GLU A 94 6.91 6.85 22.60
N ARG A 95 7.03 5.67 21.95
CA ARG A 95 6.58 5.47 20.56
C ARG A 95 5.10 5.78 20.39
N THR A 96 4.30 5.40 21.37
CA THR A 96 2.85 5.59 21.32
C THR A 96 2.48 7.04 21.53
N GLN A 97 3.19 7.73 22.42
CA GLN A 97 3.01 9.15 22.62
C GLN A 97 3.40 9.93 21.36
N GLU A 98 4.55 9.62 20.74
CA GLU A 98 5.01 10.28 19.51
C GLU A 98 4.03 10.05 18.34
N LEU A 99 3.58 8.80 18.15
CA LEU A 99 2.54 8.47 17.16
C LEU A 99 1.23 9.23 17.44
N GLY A 100 0.80 9.27 18.70
CA GLY A 100 -0.39 9.97 19.14
C GLY A 100 -0.32 11.48 18.88
N VAL A 101 0.85 12.10 19.10
CA VAL A 101 1.09 13.52 18.82
C VAL A 101 1.01 13.80 17.32
N MET A 102 1.68 13.00 16.48
CA MET A 102 1.62 13.16 15.02
C MET A 102 0.18 13.00 14.49
N HIS A 103 -0.54 12.00 14.99
CA HIS A 103 -1.94 11.78 14.61
C HIS A 103 -2.84 12.94 15.06
N HIS A 104 -2.64 13.46 16.28
CA HIS A 104 -3.39 14.60 16.79
C HIS A 104 -3.17 15.86 15.93
N VAL A 105 -1.93 16.14 15.52
CA VAL A 105 -1.62 17.27 14.62
C VAL A 105 -2.35 17.12 13.29
N TYR A 106 -2.35 15.92 12.70
CA TYR A 106 -3.12 15.64 11.48
C TYR A 106 -4.61 15.91 11.66
N MET A 107 -5.21 15.42 12.75
CA MET A 107 -6.63 15.65 13.05
C MET A 107 -6.95 17.13 13.27
N GLN A 108 -6.06 17.89 13.90
CA GLN A 108 -6.20 19.34 14.03
C GLN A 108 -6.17 20.05 12.68
N MET A 109 -5.24 19.68 11.77
CA MET A 109 -5.18 20.24 10.42
C MET A 109 -6.46 19.96 9.63
N MET A 110 -6.96 18.72 9.68
CA MET A 110 -8.23 18.34 9.05
C MET A 110 -9.41 19.14 9.59
N MET A 111 -9.50 19.28 10.92
CA MET A 111 -10.56 20.08 11.55
C MET A 111 -10.47 21.55 11.15
N GLN A 112 -9.26 22.13 11.10
CA GLN A 112 -9.06 23.52 10.67
C GLN A 112 -9.51 23.73 9.22
N SER A 113 -9.16 22.84 8.30
CA SER A 113 -9.61 22.91 6.90
C SER A 113 -11.13 22.85 6.76
N CYS A 114 -11.81 22.00 7.54
CA CYS A 114 -13.27 21.93 7.52
C CYS A 114 -13.96 23.13 8.18
N LEU A 115 -13.34 23.76 9.20
CA LEU A 115 -13.93 24.87 9.96
C LEU A 115 -13.60 26.25 9.37
N LYS A 116 -12.52 26.38 8.58
CA LYS A 116 -12.10 27.64 7.95
C LYS A 116 -13.22 28.33 7.14
N PRO A 117 -14.05 27.62 6.34
CA PRO A 117 -15.19 28.22 5.66
C PRO A 117 -16.30 28.71 6.61
N LEU A 118 -16.49 28.03 7.76
CA LEU A 118 -17.52 28.39 8.75
C LEU A 118 -17.13 29.61 9.60
N SER A 119 -15.82 29.85 9.77
CA SER A 119 -15.28 31.01 10.50
C SER A 119 -15.56 32.36 9.82
N ARG A 120 -15.94 32.35 8.54
CA ARG A 120 -16.21 33.55 7.72
C ARG A 120 -17.69 33.98 7.74
N GLY A 121 -18.52 33.45 8.65
CA GLY A 121 -19.89 33.94 8.82
C GLY A 121 -20.79 33.21 9.86
N VAL A 122 -20.51 33.38 11.16
CA VAL A 122 -21.49 33.23 12.26
C VAL A 122 -21.17 34.27 13.37
N ASN A 123 -22.19 35.01 13.82
CA ASN A 123 -22.09 36.20 14.69
C ASN A 123 -21.38 35.95 16.04
N ALA A 124 -20.21 36.57 16.24
CA ALA A 124 -19.29 36.42 17.37
C ALA A 124 -19.70 37.18 18.66
N ASN A 125 -20.65 38.12 18.58
CA ASN A 125 -20.92 39.03 19.70
C ASN A 125 -21.62 38.40 20.91
N SER A 126 -22.30 37.25 20.74
CA SER A 126 -22.95 36.54 21.85
C SER A 126 -22.01 35.55 22.58
N VAL A 127 -20.92 35.13 21.93
CA VAL A 127 -19.96 34.14 22.46
C VAL A 127 -18.86 34.83 23.28
N VAL A 128 -18.42 36.01 22.86
CA VAL A 128 -17.40 36.80 23.56
C VAL A 128 -17.89 37.32 24.92
N GLN A 129 -19.18 37.68 25.05
CA GLN A 129 -19.76 38.13 26.32
C GLN A 129 -19.89 37.01 27.38
N ALA A 130 -20.17 35.76 26.98
CA ALA A 130 -20.30 34.64 27.93
C ALA A 130 -18.93 34.09 28.38
N VAL A 131 -17.91 34.11 27.50
CA VAL A 131 -16.54 33.66 27.83
C VAL A 131 -15.80 34.69 28.70
N GLY A 132 -16.03 35.99 28.49
CA GLY A 132 -15.49 37.06 29.34
C GLY A 132 -15.98 37.01 30.79
N MET A 133 -17.25 36.64 31.02
CA MET A 133 -17.83 36.52 32.36
C MET A 133 -17.31 35.28 33.13
N VAL A 134 -17.05 34.18 32.41
CA VAL A 134 -16.50 32.93 32.97
C VAL A 134 -15.00 33.05 33.29
N MET A 135 -14.23 33.80 32.49
CA MET A 135 -12.83 34.12 32.79
C MET A 135 -12.69 35.07 33.99
N ALA A 136 -13.57 36.07 34.11
CA ALA A 136 -13.58 37.00 35.25
C ALA A 136 -13.89 36.31 36.59
N MET A 137 -14.81 35.33 36.62
CA MET A 137 -15.09 34.53 37.83
C MET A 137 -13.93 33.59 38.21
N ARG A 138 -13.07 33.22 37.26
CA ARG A 138 -11.94 32.30 37.48
C ARG A 138 -10.69 33.00 38.06
N MET A 139 -10.66 34.34 38.03
CA MET A 139 -9.53 35.17 38.48
C MET A 139 -9.65 35.73 39.92
N LEU A 140 -10.76 35.53 40.63
CA LEU A 140 -11.02 36.24 41.90
C LEU A 140 -10.70 35.51 43.22
N ALA A 141 -9.90 34.43 43.24
CA ALA A 141 -9.10 34.01 44.42
C ALA A 141 -8.23 32.77 44.14
N PRO A 142 -6.92 32.91 43.88
CA PRO A 142 -6.01 31.79 43.57
C PRO A 142 -5.49 31.00 44.78
N ASP A 143 -5.55 31.54 46.00
CA ASP A 143 -4.89 30.93 47.17
C ASP A 143 -5.70 29.81 47.85
N PHE A 144 -6.98 29.66 47.51
CA PHE A 144 -7.82 28.54 47.98
C PHE A 144 -7.71 27.28 47.09
N LYS A 145 -7.20 27.46 45.86
CA LYS A 145 -7.20 26.43 44.82
C LYS A 145 -6.08 25.40 44.98
N LYS A 146 -4.93 25.83 45.49
CA LYS A 146 -3.76 24.96 45.73
C LYS A 146 -3.94 24.02 46.93
N GLU A 147 -4.71 24.42 47.94
CA GLU A 147 -5.01 23.58 49.12
C GLU A 147 -6.23 22.66 48.91
N MET A 148 -7.19 23.06 48.07
CA MET A 148 -8.35 22.21 47.73
C MET A 148 -8.05 21.13 46.69
N ASP A 149 -7.08 21.31 45.79
CA ASP A 149 -6.82 20.33 44.74
C ASP A 149 -6.25 19.00 45.27
N SER A 150 -5.56 18.97 46.43
CA SER A 150 -5.13 17.70 47.06
C SER A 150 -6.27 16.99 47.81
N TYR A 151 -7.21 17.74 48.41
CA TYR A 151 -8.37 17.21 49.14
C TYR A 151 -9.53 16.79 48.23
N LEU A 152 -9.69 17.44 47.08
CA LEU A 152 -10.79 17.17 46.17
C LEU A 152 -10.52 16.08 45.14
N GLN A 153 -9.28 15.62 44.94
CA GLN A 153 -9.04 14.57 43.95
C GLN A 153 -9.83 13.29 44.20
N PRO A 154 -9.87 12.73 45.42
CA PRO A 154 -10.68 11.54 45.69
C PRO A 154 -12.18 11.76 45.45
N PHE A 155 -12.65 13.01 45.56
CA PHE A 155 -14.05 13.37 45.35
C PHE A 155 -14.37 13.64 43.87
N LYS A 156 -13.46 14.28 43.14
CA LYS A 156 -13.51 14.43 41.68
C LYS A 156 -13.47 13.06 41.02
N ASP A 157 -12.60 12.16 41.47
CA ASP A 157 -12.49 10.79 40.96
C ASP A 157 -13.77 10.00 41.20
N LYS A 158 -14.37 10.06 42.40
CA LYS A 158 -15.66 9.42 42.70
C LYS A 158 -16.84 10.01 41.92
N ILE A 159 -16.89 11.33 41.75
CA ILE A 159 -17.94 11.98 40.94
C ILE A 159 -17.78 11.56 39.48
N GLN A 160 -16.56 11.55 38.99
CA GLN A 160 -16.22 11.17 37.63
C GLN A 160 -16.56 9.69 37.39
N GLU A 161 -16.20 8.79 38.30
CA GLU A 161 -16.55 7.37 38.27
C GLU A 161 -18.07 7.15 38.25
N ARG A 162 -18.83 7.91 39.05
CA ARG A 162 -20.30 7.84 39.05
C ARG A 162 -20.88 8.37 37.73
N ILE A 163 -20.31 9.43 37.16
CA ILE A 163 -20.69 9.95 35.84
C ILE A 163 -20.36 8.91 34.76
N ASP A 164 -19.21 8.24 34.86
CA ASP A 164 -18.74 7.25 33.90
C ASP A 164 -19.62 6.00 33.96
N THR A 165 -19.90 5.46 35.14
CA THR A 165 -20.83 4.33 35.34
C THR A 165 -22.22 4.63 34.78
N ARG A 166 -22.74 5.84 35.01
CA ARG A 166 -24.04 6.23 34.43
C ARG A 166 -23.98 6.35 32.91
N THR A 167 -22.88 6.87 32.37
CA THR A 167 -22.68 6.97 30.93
C THR A 167 -22.57 5.57 30.30
N ARG A 168 -21.81 4.64 30.92
CA ARG A 168 -21.75 3.21 30.53
C ARG A 168 -23.12 2.55 30.53
N GLY A 169 -23.96 2.81 31.54
CA GLY A 169 -25.33 2.30 31.56
C GLY A 169 -26.19 2.79 30.39
N MET A 170 -26.05 4.06 29.98
CA MET A 170 -26.76 4.59 28.81
C MET A 170 -26.24 3.97 27.50
N ILE A 171 -24.93 3.71 27.40
CA ILE A 171 -24.31 3.06 26.25
C ILE A 171 -24.78 1.61 26.13
N ALA A 172 -24.74 0.84 27.23
CA ALA A 172 -25.22 -0.54 27.26
C ALA A 172 -26.69 -0.63 26.84
N SER A 173 -27.51 0.36 27.20
CA SER A 173 -28.89 0.46 26.72
C SER A 173 -28.99 0.74 25.21
N ALA A 174 -28.10 1.58 24.66
CA ALA A 174 -28.04 1.87 23.23
C ALA A 174 -27.56 0.64 22.42
N GLU A 175 -26.49 -0.01 22.87
CA GLU A 175 -25.95 -1.26 22.31
C GLU A 175 -26.98 -2.39 22.34
N SER A 176 -27.67 -2.57 23.47
CA SER A 176 -28.76 -3.55 23.57
C SER A 176 -29.88 -3.25 22.57
N GLY A 177 -30.18 -1.97 22.32
CA GLY A 177 -31.16 -1.56 21.31
C GLY A 177 -30.71 -1.86 19.87
N ILE A 178 -29.43 -1.64 19.56
CA ILE A 178 -28.82 -1.97 18.26
C ILE A 178 -28.83 -3.49 18.06
N ALA A 179 -28.35 -4.25 19.05
CA ALA A 179 -28.32 -5.71 19.00
C ALA A 179 -29.72 -6.31 18.84
N HIS A 180 -30.74 -5.72 19.49
CA HIS A 180 -32.13 -6.13 19.32
C HIS A 180 -32.62 -5.91 17.89
N ARG A 181 -32.36 -4.73 17.29
CA ARG A 181 -32.71 -4.45 15.89
C ARG A 181 -31.98 -5.37 14.91
N GLN A 182 -30.69 -5.62 15.14
CA GLN A 182 -29.89 -6.56 14.33
C GLN A 182 -30.45 -7.97 14.36
N ARG A 183 -30.97 -8.43 15.50
CA ARG A 183 -31.66 -9.74 15.61
C ARG A 183 -33.00 -9.75 14.88
N ILE A 184 -33.82 -8.71 15.05
CA ILE A 184 -35.14 -8.61 14.39
C ILE A 184 -35.00 -8.62 12.87
N PHE A 185 -34.01 -7.91 12.34
CA PHE A 185 -33.82 -7.74 10.89
C PHE A 185 -32.72 -8.63 10.32
N LYS A 186 -32.38 -9.74 10.98
CA LYS A 186 -31.35 -10.68 10.51
C LYS A 186 -31.72 -11.30 9.16
N ASP A 187 -32.99 -11.65 8.98
CA ASP A 187 -33.47 -12.42 7.82
C ASP A 187 -33.93 -11.55 6.63
N VAL A 188 -33.60 -10.25 6.64
CA VAL A 188 -33.92 -9.34 5.54
C VAL A 188 -32.92 -9.57 4.38
N PRO A 189 -33.36 -10.03 3.18
CA PRO A 189 -32.43 -10.44 2.11
C PRO A 189 -31.65 -9.30 1.44
N SER A 190 -32.15 -8.06 1.55
CA SER A 190 -31.51 -6.88 0.94
C SER A 190 -30.66 -6.14 1.97
N GLY A 191 -29.34 -6.08 1.73
CA GLY A 191 -28.39 -5.36 2.59
C GLY A 191 -28.75 -3.89 2.79
N ALA A 192 -29.02 -3.15 1.71
CA ALA A 192 -29.39 -1.74 1.77
C ALA A 192 -30.71 -1.49 2.52
N ARG A 193 -31.68 -2.41 2.44
CA ARG A 193 -32.94 -2.33 3.21
C ARG A 193 -32.71 -2.66 4.69
N ARG A 194 -31.86 -3.65 4.96
CA ARG A 194 -31.47 -4.06 6.30
C ARG A 194 -30.72 -2.94 7.04
N GLU A 195 -29.78 -2.26 6.38
CA GLU A 195 -29.08 -1.09 6.93
C GLU A 195 -30.02 0.05 7.29
N ARG A 196 -30.99 0.40 6.42
CA ARG A 196 -32.00 1.43 6.74
C ARG A 196 -32.85 1.07 7.97
N LEU A 197 -33.17 -0.21 8.14
CA LEU A 197 -34.02 -0.69 9.24
C LEU A 197 -33.27 -0.81 10.57
N ILE A 198 -32.00 -1.23 10.53
CA ILE A 198 -31.14 -1.31 11.70
C ILE A 198 -30.71 0.09 12.15
N GLY A 199 -30.53 1.00 11.20
CA GLY A 199 -29.96 2.33 11.42
C GLY A 199 -28.46 2.26 11.68
N SER A 200 -27.90 3.33 12.25
CA SER A 200 -26.48 3.33 12.65
C SER A 200 -26.18 2.21 13.65
N THR A 201 -25.06 1.51 13.44
CA THR A 201 -24.52 0.51 14.37
C THR A 201 -23.66 1.14 15.46
N ASP A 202 -23.41 2.45 15.38
CA ASP A 202 -22.64 3.20 16.35
C ASP A 202 -23.53 3.63 17.54
N PRO A 203 -23.22 3.23 18.79
CA PRO A 203 -23.95 3.66 19.98
C PRO A 203 -24.10 5.17 20.10
N ARG A 204 -23.13 5.97 19.61
CA ARG A 204 -23.13 7.44 19.64
C ARG A 204 -24.36 8.04 18.96
N ASP A 205 -24.84 7.41 17.90
CA ASP A 205 -25.95 7.90 17.10
C ASP A 205 -27.30 7.71 17.79
N HIS A 206 -27.37 6.78 18.74
CA HIS A 206 -28.56 6.53 19.57
C HIS A 206 -28.54 7.32 20.88
N LEU A 207 -27.45 8.05 21.17
CA LEU A 207 -27.30 8.88 22.36
C LEU A 207 -27.65 10.35 22.06
N THR A 208 -28.27 11.01 23.05
CA THR A 208 -28.45 12.48 23.01
C THR A 208 -27.09 13.20 22.99
N LYS A 209 -27.02 14.42 22.44
CA LYS A 209 -25.79 15.25 22.34
C LYS A 209 -24.98 15.33 23.65
N LYS A 210 -25.67 15.43 24.80
CA LYS A 210 -25.03 15.49 26.13
C LYS A 210 -24.33 14.18 26.50
N TRP A 211 -24.99 13.05 26.27
CA TRP A 211 -24.44 11.72 26.57
C TRP A 211 -23.37 11.31 25.57
N ARG A 212 -23.54 11.68 24.30
CA ARG A 212 -22.49 11.55 23.27
C ARG A 212 -21.20 12.26 23.69
N LYS A 213 -21.27 13.55 24.02
CA LYS A 213 -20.09 14.32 24.47
C LYS A 213 -19.42 13.72 25.73
N ARG A 214 -20.20 13.15 26.64
CA ARG A 214 -19.67 12.47 27.85
C ARG A 214 -19.04 11.13 27.53
N PHE A 215 -19.65 10.38 26.62
CA PHE A 215 -19.10 9.12 26.13
C PHE A 215 -17.80 9.36 25.36
N ASP A 216 -17.76 10.34 24.45
CA ASP A 216 -16.56 10.73 23.71
C ASP A 216 -15.44 11.15 24.69
N ALA A 217 -15.76 11.97 25.70
CA ALA A 217 -14.81 12.38 26.72
C ALA A 217 -14.32 11.20 27.59
N MET A 218 -15.17 10.22 27.89
CA MET A 218 -14.79 9.03 28.62
C MET A 218 -13.85 8.16 27.78
N GLN A 219 -14.24 7.82 26.55
CA GLN A 219 -13.44 7.01 25.65
C GLN A 219 -12.10 7.68 25.32
N HIS A 220 -12.08 9.00 25.15
CA HIS A 220 -10.84 9.74 24.93
C HIS A 220 -9.88 9.59 26.11
N ARG A 221 -10.36 9.65 27.36
CA ARG A 221 -9.51 9.40 28.54
C ARG A 221 -9.09 7.93 28.66
N GLU A 222 -10.01 6.99 28.41
CA GLU A 222 -9.72 5.55 28.47
C GLU A 222 -8.66 5.15 27.42
N ARG A 223 -8.61 5.84 26.27
CA ARG A 223 -7.56 5.70 25.24
C ARG A 223 -6.29 6.53 25.49
N GLY A 224 -6.09 7.06 26.70
CA GLY A 224 -4.89 7.84 27.04
C GLY A 224 -4.82 9.21 26.36
N HIS A 225 -5.97 9.85 26.10
CA HIS A 225 -6.10 11.13 25.39
C HIS A 225 -5.68 11.11 23.92
N ARG A 226 -5.74 9.93 23.27
CA ARG A 226 -5.51 9.77 21.83
C ARG A 226 -6.78 10.05 21.02
N GLU A 227 -6.61 10.68 19.86
CA GLU A 227 -7.66 10.81 18.83
C GLU A 227 -7.98 9.46 18.16
N MET A 228 -9.26 9.23 17.84
CA MET A 228 -9.70 8.01 17.15
C MET A 228 -9.16 7.96 15.72
N PHE A 229 -8.74 6.77 15.30
CA PHE A 229 -8.44 6.55 13.90
C PHE A 229 -9.73 6.51 13.07
N THR A 230 -9.63 7.07 11.87
CA THR A 230 -10.52 6.81 10.73
C THR A 230 -9.89 5.76 9.82
N PRO A 231 -10.66 5.08 8.94
CA PRO A 231 -10.07 4.15 7.98
C PRO A 231 -8.90 4.75 7.19
N ASP A 232 -9.04 6.01 6.76
CA ASP A 232 -8.00 6.73 6.00
C ASP A 232 -6.75 7.01 6.82
N SER A 233 -6.88 7.57 8.03
CA SER A 233 -5.73 7.88 8.89
C SER A 233 -5.02 6.61 9.38
N ALA A 234 -5.77 5.55 9.65
CA ALA A 234 -5.23 4.25 10.01
C ALA A 234 -4.43 3.63 8.85
N ALA A 235 -4.98 3.68 7.63
CA ALA A 235 -4.31 3.22 6.42
C ALA A 235 -3.06 4.04 6.09
N MET A 236 -3.12 5.38 6.18
CA MET A 236 -1.95 6.25 6.02
C MET A 236 -0.85 5.90 7.03
N THR A 237 -1.24 5.60 8.27
CA THR A 237 -0.30 5.20 9.32
C THR A 237 0.35 3.85 8.99
N GLU A 238 -0.41 2.85 8.57
CA GLU A 238 0.12 1.54 8.19
C GLU A 238 1.10 1.64 7.01
N VAL A 239 0.74 2.40 5.97
CA VAL A 239 1.59 2.62 4.79
C VAL A 239 2.88 3.37 5.16
N ALA A 240 2.77 4.42 5.98
CA ALA A 240 3.95 5.18 6.39
C ALA A 240 4.90 4.38 7.29
N LEU A 241 4.37 3.53 8.18
CA LEU A 241 5.18 2.61 9.00
C LEU A 241 5.89 1.55 8.13
N LEU A 242 5.21 1.03 7.09
CA LEU A 242 5.81 0.13 6.10
C LEU A 242 6.99 0.81 5.39
N GLU A 243 6.80 2.04 4.92
CA GLU A 243 7.86 2.83 4.27
C GLU A 243 9.02 3.14 5.21
N ASN A 244 8.74 3.62 6.42
CA ASN A 244 9.77 3.91 7.40
C ASN A 244 10.61 2.66 7.67
N ALA A 245 9.97 1.51 7.91
CA ALA A 245 10.66 0.24 8.16
C ALA A 245 11.52 -0.19 6.95
N PHE A 246 10.96 -0.11 5.75
CA PHE A 246 11.65 -0.51 4.52
C PHE A 246 12.97 0.24 4.32
N TRP A 247 12.93 1.58 4.45
CA TRP A 247 14.11 2.41 4.27
C TRP A 247 15.08 2.28 5.44
N LYS A 248 14.59 2.23 6.68
CA LYS A 248 15.41 2.07 7.89
C LYS A 248 16.23 0.79 7.86
N MET A 249 15.66 -0.33 7.38
CA MET A 249 16.39 -1.60 7.26
C MET A 249 17.57 -1.55 6.28
N ARG A 250 17.64 -0.55 5.39
CA ARG A 250 18.70 -0.39 4.38
C ARG A 250 19.71 0.70 4.75
N GLU A 251 19.48 1.43 5.84
CA GLU A 251 20.42 2.44 6.29
C GLU A 251 21.76 1.77 6.66
N PRO A 252 22.91 2.41 6.34
CA PRO A 252 24.21 1.86 6.69
C PRO A 252 24.33 1.59 8.20
N GLY A 253 24.70 0.35 8.57
CA GLY A 253 24.84 -0.06 9.97
C GLY A 253 23.53 -0.39 10.69
N ALA A 254 22.39 -0.41 10.00
CA ALA A 254 21.11 -0.78 10.57
C ALA A 254 20.99 -2.28 10.86
N ASP A 255 20.38 -2.63 12.00
CA ASP A 255 19.95 -4.00 12.27
C ASP A 255 18.54 -4.22 11.69
N ALA A 256 18.50 -4.82 10.50
CA ALA A 256 17.25 -5.09 9.80
C ALA A 256 16.30 -6.02 10.58
N GLY A 257 16.85 -6.94 11.39
CA GLY A 257 16.07 -7.84 12.23
C GLY A 257 15.32 -7.07 13.32
N LEU A 258 16.05 -6.20 14.03
CA LEU A 258 15.49 -5.40 15.11
C LEU A 258 14.46 -4.38 14.62
N ILE A 259 14.73 -3.70 13.50
CA ILE A 259 13.79 -2.74 12.90
C ILE A 259 12.49 -3.44 12.49
N ARG A 260 12.60 -4.64 11.91
CA ARG A 260 11.43 -5.43 11.52
C ARG A 260 10.60 -5.85 12.73
N ASP A 261 11.24 -6.25 13.81
CA ASP A 261 10.54 -6.67 15.02
C ASP A 261 9.87 -5.47 15.70
N SER A 262 10.52 -4.30 15.70
CA SER A 262 9.91 -3.02 16.10
C SER A 262 8.70 -2.66 15.24
N TYR A 263 8.81 -2.79 13.92
CA TYR A 263 7.71 -2.58 12.99
C TYR A 263 6.52 -3.52 13.27
N ARG A 264 6.79 -4.81 13.52
CA ARG A 264 5.75 -5.79 13.86
C ARG A 264 5.03 -5.43 15.17
N ALA A 265 5.77 -5.01 16.19
CA ALA A 265 5.20 -4.56 17.45
C ALA A 265 4.30 -3.33 17.25
N MET A 266 4.77 -2.31 16.53
CA MET A 266 3.99 -1.11 16.22
C MET A 266 2.74 -1.42 15.39
N ARG A 267 2.85 -2.29 14.38
CA ARG A 267 1.69 -2.72 13.59
C ARG A 267 0.67 -3.47 14.42
N LYS A 268 1.10 -4.39 15.29
CA LYS A 268 0.21 -5.10 16.22
C LYS A 268 -0.54 -4.11 17.12
N ARG A 269 0.16 -3.10 17.64
CA ARG A 269 -0.45 -2.06 18.49
C ARG A 269 -1.41 -1.17 17.72
N LEU A 270 -1.07 -0.78 16.50
CA LEU A 270 -1.94 -0.01 15.62
C LEU A 270 -3.25 -0.77 15.35
N HIS A 271 -3.17 -2.08 15.06
CA HIS A 271 -4.37 -2.91 14.87
C HIS A 271 -5.22 -3.04 16.14
N GLU A 272 -4.60 -3.10 17.32
CA GLU A 272 -5.31 -3.06 18.58
C GLU A 272 -6.07 -1.74 18.74
N GLN A 273 -5.41 -0.60 18.48
CA GLN A 273 -6.03 0.72 18.51
C GLN A 273 -7.17 0.88 17.49
N MET A 274 -7.01 0.34 16.28
CA MET A 274 -8.07 0.30 15.27
C MET A 274 -9.28 -0.48 15.75
N ARG A 275 -9.06 -1.64 16.41
CA ARG A 275 -10.13 -2.46 16.99
C ARG A 275 -10.84 -1.74 18.12
N GLU A 276 -10.11 -1.09 19.01
CA GLU A 276 -10.67 -0.24 20.08
C GLU A 276 -11.49 0.94 19.52
N ASP A 277 -11.09 1.47 18.36
CA ASP A 277 -11.79 2.54 17.65
C ASP A 277 -12.96 2.02 16.79
N GLY A 278 -13.18 0.71 16.73
CA GLY A 278 -14.30 0.07 16.03
C GLY A 278 -14.12 -0.05 14.52
N LEU A 279 -12.88 0.01 14.02
CA LEU A 279 -12.58 -0.10 12.59
C LEU A 279 -12.49 -1.56 12.13
N GLU A 280 -13.07 -1.85 10.97
CA GLU A 280 -12.91 -3.15 10.32
C GLU A 280 -11.57 -3.23 9.60
N ARG A 281 -10.83 -4.33 9.83
CA ARG A 281 -9.51 -4.56 9.21
C ARG A 281 -9.58 -4.52 7.69
N GLN A 282 -10.63 -5.09 7.11
CA GLN A 282 -10.82 -5.13 5.65
C GLN A 282 -10.91 -3.72 5.05
N GLU A 283 -11.64 -2.82 5.70
CA GLU A 283 -11.77 -1.44 5.25
C GLU A 283 -10.42 -0.72 5.28
N VAL A 284 -9.66 -0.87 6.37
CA VAL A 284 -8.32 -0.28 6.49
C VAL A 284 -7.38 -0.81 5.42
N VAL A 285 -7.35 -2.13 5.21
CA VAL A 285 -6.50 -2.77 4.18
C VAL A 285 -6.88 -2.30 2.78
N HIS A 286 -8.17 -2.19 2.48
CA HIS A 286 -8.66 -1.66 1.22
C HIS A 286 -8.20 -0.21 0.99
N ARG A 287 -8.34 0.66 2.00
CA ARG A 287 -7.83 2.05 1.94
C ARG A 287 -6.31 2.09 1.76
N ALA A 288 -5.57 1.25 2.46
CA ALA A 288 -4.10 1.19 2.37
C ALA A 288 -3.65 0.75 0.97
N ARG A 289 -4.33 -0.24 0.37
CA ARG A 289 -4.09 -0.68 -1.01
C ARG A 289 -4.34 0.43 -2.01
N MET A 290 -5.43 1.18 -1.86
CA MET A 290 -5.69 2.35 -2.72
C MET A 290 -4.56 3.38 -2.63
N ILE A 291 -4.16 3.77 -1.42
CA ILE A 291 -3.04 4.71 -1.21
C ILE A 291 -1.77 4.21 -1.90
N ILE A 292 -1.44 2.93 -1.72
CA ILE A 292 -0.24 2.33 -2.33
C ILE A 292 -0.35 2.32 -3.86
N GLY A 293 -1.45 1.85 -4.43
CA GLY A 293 -1.59 1.70 -5.88
C GLY A 293 -1.82 3.02 -6.63
N GLU A 294 -2.36 4.05 -5.98
CA GLU A 294 -2.31 5.42 -6.50
C GLU A 294 -0.87 5.94 -6.52
N ARG A 295 -0.15 5.78 -5.40
CA ARG A 295 1.24 6.26 -5.30
C ARG A 295 2.21 5.54 -6.22
N MET A 296 2.06 4.23 -6.44
CA MET A 296 2.91 3.45 -7.38
C MET A 296 2.89 3.94 -8.83
N GLU A 297 1.94 4.81 -9.21
CA GLU A 297 1.91 5.43 -10.54
C GLU A 297 2.90 6.60 -10.69
N TYR A 298 3.26 7.24 -9.58
CA TYR A 298 4.10 8.45 -9.55
C TYR A 298 5.28 8.39 -8.55
N GLU A 299 5.33 7.37 -7.70
CA GLU A 299 6.45 6.98 -6.85
C GLU A 299 6.78 5.51 -7.19
N PRO A 300 7.37 5.24 -8.38
CA PRO A 300 7.56 3.88 -8.85
C PRO A 300 8.51 3.05 -7.97
N GLU A 301 9.39 3.70 -7.21
CA GLU A 301 10.24 3.06 -6.21
C GLU A 301 9.46 2.28 -5.15
N LEU A 302 8.19 2.62 -4.88
CA LEU A 302 7.32 1.87 -3.96
C LEU A 302 7.11 0.42 -4.39
N ARG A 303 7.27 0.12 -5.69
CA ARG A 303 7.18 -1.24 -6.21
C ARG A 303 8.25 -2.17 -5.64
N THR A 304 9.40 -1.61 -5.25
CA THR A 304 10.50 -2.38 -4.65
C THR A 304 10.24 -2.76 -3.20
N MET A 305 9.18 -2.24 -2.56
CA MET A 305 9.03 -2.35 -1.11
C MET A 305 8.35 -3.63 -0.62
N PHE A 306 7.55 -4.26 -1.48
CA PHE A 306 6.66 -5.34 -1.09
C PHE A 306 7.10 -6.64 -1.74
N ASN A 307 7.19 -7.74 -0.99
CA ASN A 307 7.75 -9.01 -1.48
C ASN A 307 7.18 -9.47 -2.83
N GLY A 308 5.86 -9.41 -3.01
CA GLY A 308 5.22 -9.83 -4.25
C GLY A 308 5.35 -8.80 -5.38
N VAL A 309 5.40 -7.50 -5.06
CA VAL A 309 5.50 -6.46 -6.09
C VAL A 309 6.94 -6.33 -6.61
N ALA A 310 7.92 -6.40 -5.71
CA ALA A 310 9.35 -6.23 -5.99
C ALA A 310 9.92 -7.27 -6.97
N HIS A 311 9.27 -8.43 -7.08
CA HIS A 311 9.66 -9.51 -8.00
C HIS A 311 8.61 -9.74 -9.09
N GLY A 312 7.73 -8.76 -9.33
CA GLY A 312 6.75 -8.80 -10.42
C GLY A 312 5.56 -9.75 -10.22
N ARG A 313 5.42 -10.39 -9.06
CA ARG A 313 4.35 -11.38 -8.78
C ARG A 313 2.99 -10.76 -8.48
N ILE A 314 2.96 -9.49 -8.11
CA ILE A 314 1.73 -8.74 -7.81
C ILE A 314 1.74 -7.47 -8.62
N VAL A 315 0.64 -7.22 -9.33
CA VAL A 315 0.44 -6.06 -10.18
C VAL A 315 -0.87 -5.36 -9.86
N LYS A 316 -0.93 -4.07 -10.14
CA LYS A 316 -2.17 -3.30 -10.03
C LYS A 316 -3.18 -3.83 -11.05
N ALA A 317 -4.39 -4.17 -10.60
CA ALA A 317 -5.44 -4.64 -11.48
C ALA A 317 -5.88 -3.52 -12.45
N PRO A 318 -6.40 -3.84 -13.65
CA PRO A 318 -6.95 -2.85 -14.54
C PRO A 318 -8.15 -2.13 -13.92
N ALA A 319 -8.35 -0.86 -14.29
CA ALA A 319 -9.54 -0.13 -13.91
C ALA A 319 -10.80 -0.75 -14.55
N HIS A 320 -11.93 -0.67 -13.86
CA HIS A 320 -13.20 -1.20 -14.32
C HIS A 320 -14.25 -0.10 -14.43
N GLU A 321 -15.34 -0.40 -15.12
CA GLU A 321 -16.46 0.51 -15.30
C GLU A 321 -17.42 0.43 -14.12
N GLU A 322 -17.68 1.57 -13.47
CA GLU A 322 -18.63 1.70 -12.38
C GLU A 322 -19.71 2.73 -12.73
N ARG A 323 -20.97 2.40 -12.45
CA ARG A 323 -22.10 3.29 -12.67
C ARG A 323 -22.19 4.32 -11.55
N ILE A 324 -22.26 5.61 -11.89
CA ILE A 324 -22.40 6.69 -10.91
C ILE A 324 -23.79 6.59 -10.27
N ALA A 325 -23.82 6.45 -8.94
CA ALA A 325 -25.05 6.34 -8.16
C ALA A 325 -26.04 7.47 -8.50
N GLY A 326 -27.28 7.09 -8.84
CA GLY A 326 -28.33 8.04 -9.21
C GLY A 326 -28.26 8.57 -10.65
N SER A 327 -27.42 8.01 -11.52
CA SER A 327 -27.37 8.36 -12.95
C SER A 327 -27.18 7.14 -13.85
N ASP A 328 -27.40 7.28 -15.15
CA ASP A 328 -27.06 6.29 -16.18
C ASP A 328 -25.60 6.41 -16.68
N ARG A 329 -24.81 7.31 -16.09
CA ARG A 329 -23.43 7.55 -16.52
C ARG A 329 -22.49 6.52 -15.88
N VAL A 330 -21.58 6.00 -16.70
CA VAL A 330 -20.51 5.09 -16.30
C VAL A 330 -19.21 5.89 -16.22
N ARG A 331 -18.37 5.55 -15.24
CA ARG A 331 -17.02 6.08 -15.10
C ARG A 331 -16.03 4.92 -14.94
N THR A 332 -14.83 5.08 -15.49
CA THR A 332 -13.73 4.15 -15.26
C THR A 332 -13.09 4.48 -13.91
N VAL A 333 -13.04 3.50 -13.01
CA VAL A 333 -12.46 3.62 -11.67
C VAL A 333 -11.58 2.43 -11.37
N TRP A 334 -10.56 2.67 -10.54
CA TRP A 334 -9.80 1.61 -9.90
C TRP A 334 -10.01 1.75 -8.39
N SER A 335 -10.38 0.66 -7.73
CA SER A 335 -10.88 0.67 -6.36
C SER A 335 -9.97 -0.15 -5.44
N GLY A 336 -8.64 -0.05 -5.64
CA GLY A 336 -7.69 -0.69 -4.72
C GLY A 336 -7.36 -2.14 -5.03
N GLU A 337 -7.74 -2.66 -6.20
CA GLU A 337 -7.58 -4.08 -6.51
C GLU A 337 -6.23 -4.42 -7.14
N PHE A 338 -5.70 -5.57 -6.77
CA PHE A 338 -4.43 -6.10 -7.23
C PHE A 338 -4.61 -7.55 -7.65
N ASP A 339 -3.94 -7.91 -8.72
CA ASP A 339 -3.91 -9.26 -9.25
C ASP A 339 -2.50 -9.82 -9.08
N ASP A 340 -2.38 -11.14 -8.98
CA ASP A 340 -1.09 -11.78 -9.12
C ASP A 340 -0.62 -11.78 -10.59
N GLN A 341 0.61 -12.24 -10.81
CA GLN A 341 1.23 -12.32 -12.14
C GLN A 341 0.51 -13.23 -13.14
N LEU A 342 -0.40 -14.08 -12.66
CA LEU A 342 -1.20 -15.00 -13.47
C LEU A 342 -2.62 -14.45 -13.75
N GLY A 343 -2.96 -13.31 -13.14
CA GLY A 343 -4.24 -12.62 -13.28
C GLY A 343 -5.26 -12.95 -12.20
N TRP A 344 -4.88 -13.65 -11.13
CA TRP A 344 -5.79 -13.98 -10.03
C TRP A 344 -5.90 -12.82 -9.04
N ARG A 345 -7.13 -12.42 -8.73
CA ARG A 345 -7.42 -11.36 -7.76
C ARG A 345 -6.91 -11.72 -6.37
N LEU A 346 -6.19 -10.81 -5.73
CA LEU A 346 -5.76 -11.01 -4.34
C LEU A 346 -6.97 -10.97 -3.37
N PRO A 347 -6.95 -11.75 -2.28
CA PRO A 347 -7.99 -11.72 -1.24
C PRO A 347 -8.24 -10.31 -0.71
N GLU A 348 -9.47 -9.96 -0.36
CA GLU A 348 -9.85 -8.59 0.04
C GLU A 348 -9.13 -8.10 1.31
N ASP A 349 -8.79 -9.01 2.23
CA ASP A 349 -8.14 -8.73 3.51
C ASP A 349 -6.61 -8.90 3.50
N GLY A 350 -6.03 -9.30 2.36
CA GLY A 350 -4.60 -9.59 2.22
C GLY A 350 -3.71 -8.34 2.09
N MET A 351 -3.11 -7.85 3.17
CA MET A 351 -2.18 -6.72 3.04
C MET A 351 -0.84 -7.13 2.39
N PHE A 352 -0.17 -6.19 1.70
CA PHE A 352 1.19 -6.43 1.22
C PHE A 352 2.16 -6.75 2.36
N THR A 353 3.11 -7.64 2.07
CA THR A 353 4.18 -7.99 3.03
C THR A 353 5.43 -7.16 2.77
N LEU A 354 5.93 -6.53 3.83
CA LEU A 354 7.19 -5.77 3.83
C LEU A 354 8.37 -6.64 3.37
N ARG A 355 9.13 -6.14 2.39
CA ARG A 355 10.34 -6.79 1.88
C ARG A 355 11.55 -6.45 2.76
N ARG A 356 12.27 -7.50 3.15
CA ARG A 356 13.58 -7.37 3.84
C ARG A 356 14.68 -7.08 2.81
N PRO A 357 15.80 -6.45 3.21
CA PRO A 357 17.01 -6.49 2.39
C PRO A 357 17.35 -7.94 2.06
N MET A 358 17.70 -8.20 0.81
CA MET A 358 18.01 -9.52 0.28
C MET A 358 19.40 -9.51 -0.33
N GLU A 359 20.15 -10.58 -0.05
CA GLU A 359 21.43 -10.85 -0.71
C GLU A 359 21.21 -11.45 -2.10
N ALA A 360 22.29 -11.57 -2.87
CA ALA A 360 22.30 -12.10 -4.23
C ALA A 360 21.56 -13.44 -4.39
N ASP A 361 21.84 -14.42 -3.53
CA ASP A 361 21.22 -15.76 -3.60
C ASP A 361 19.71 -15.69 -3.34
N ALA A 362 19.27 -14.83 -2.42
CA ALA A 362 17.86 -14.66 -2.12
C ALA A 362 17.12 -14.01 -3.31
N HIS A 363 17.73 -13.01 -3.95
CA HIS A 363 17.19 -12.42 -5.18
C HIS A 363 17.10 -13.47 -6.30
N GLN A 364 18.17 -14.26 -6.53
CA GLN A 364 18.19 -15.29 -7.57
C GLN A 364 17.01 -16.26 -7.43
N VAL A 365 16.77 -16.78 -6.22
CA VAL A 365 15.64 -17.68 -5.94
C VAL A 365 14.30 -17.00 -6.21
N GLN A 366 14.11 -15.75 -5.78
CA GLN A 366 12.83 -15.07 -5.98
C GLN A 366 12.56 -14.75 -7.45
N LEU A 367 13.58 -14.32 -8.20
CA LEU A 367 13.47 -14.05 -9.63
C LEU A 367 13.15 -15.35 -10.39
N ALA A 368 13.91 -16.41 -10.12
CA ALA A 368 13.74 -17.71 -10.77
C ALA A 368 12.32 -18.25 -10.56
N GLU A 369 11.80 -18.16 -9.33
CA GLU A 369 10.44 -18.59 -9.03
C GLU A 369 9.39 -17.81 -9.85
N THR A 370 9.49 -16.47 -9.91
CA THR A 370 8.56 -15.65 -10.70
C THR A 370 8.56 -16.06 -12.18
N MET A 371 9.76 -16.20 -12.76
CA MET A 371 9.94 -16.57 -14.16
C MET A 371 9.38 -17.97 -14.44
N LYS A 372 9.76 -18.94 -13.59
CA LYS A 372 9.29 -20.33 -13.65
C LYS A 372 7.77 -20.41 -13.59
N THR A 373 7.13 -19.78 -12.60
CA THR A 373 5.66 -19.82 -12.46
C THR A 373 4.96 -19.28 -13.71
N SER A 374 5.47 -18.18 -14.29
CA SER A 374 4.91 -17.58 -15.50
C SER A 374 4.99 -18.55 -16.71
N MET A 375 6.12 -19.22 -16.86
CA MET A 375 6.34 -20.20 -17.94
C MET A 375 5.49 -21.45 -17.75
N LEU A 376 5.43 -21.99 -16.53
CA LEU A 376 4.63 -23.17 -16.20
C LEU A 376 3.13 -22.95 -16.34
N ASP A 377 2.61 -21.76 -16.01
CA ASP A 377 1.20 -21.42 -16.20
C ASP A 377 0.83 -21.41 -17.68
N ALA A 378 1.65 -20.81 -18.55
CA ALA A 378 1.43 -20.81 -20.00
C ALA A 378 1.41 -22.24 -20.56
N LEU A 379 2.41 -23.06 -20.20
CA LEU A 379 2.46 -24.47 -20.61
C LEU A 379 1.27 -25.28 -20.08
N GLY A 380 0.86 -25.05 -18.83
CA GLY A 380 -0.30 -25.72 -18.21
C GLY A 380 -1.62 -25.40 -18.91
N ARG A 381 -1.74 -24.22 -19.52
CA ARG A 381 -2.90 -23.81 -20.34
C ARG A 381 -2.79 -24.23 -21.82
N GLY A 382 -1.69 -24.84 -22.23
CA GLY A 382 -1.41 -25.16 -23.63
C GLY A 382 -1.09 -23.93 -24.50
N ASP A 383 -0.74 -22.79 -23.88
CA ASP A 383 -0.44 -21.54 -24.56
C ASP A 383 1.04 -21.45 -24.93
N GLN A 384 1.38 -22.03 -26.09
CA GLN A 384 2.74 -22.04 -26.62
C GLN A 384 3.26 -20.64 -26.97
N GLU A 385 2.37 -19.74 -27.41
CA GLU A 385 2.73 -18.35 -27.71
C GLU A 385 3.05 -17.59 -26.42
N GLY A 386 2.25 -17.78 -25.37
CA GLY A 386 2.49 -17.25 -24.03
C GLY A 386 3.80 -17.75 -23.43
N TYR A 387 4.11 -19.04 -23.56
CA TYR A 387 5.40 -19.60 -23.13
C TYR A 387 6.58 -18.94 -23.85
N GLY A 388 6.54 -18.88 -25.18
CA GLY A 388 7.58 -18.23 -25.98
C GLY A 388 7.72 -16.73 -25.67
N GLY A 389 6.59 -16.04 -25.46
CA GLY A 389 6.56 -14.63 -25.04
C GLY A 389 7.17 -14.40 -23.66
N ASN A 390 6.92 -15.29 -22.70
CA ASN A 390 7.54 -15.24 -21.37
C ASN A 390 9.05 -15.45 -21.45
N MET A 391 9.51 -16.48 -22.18
CA MET A 391 10.93 -16.74 -22.37
C MET A 391 11.65 -15.55 -23.01
N LEU A 392 11.12 -15.02 -24.10
CA LEU A 392 11.72 -13.88 -24.81
C LEU A 392 11.68 -12.62 -23.95
N GLY A 393 10.56 -12.33 -23.30
CA GLY A 393 10.38 -11.14 -22.46
C GLY A 393 11.39 -11.08 -21.32
N TYR A 394 11.61 -12.18 -20.59
CA TYR A 394 12.61 -12.22 -19.53
C TYR A 394 14.04 -12.22 -20.06
N LEU A 395 14.32 -12.87 -21.21
CA LEU A 395 15.64 -12.86 -21.83
C LEU A 395 16.11 -11.44 -22.15
N VAL A 396 15.21 -10.62 -22.72
CA VAL A 396 15.54 -9.25 -23.13
C VAL A 396 15.36 -8.21 -22.04
N GLY A 397 14.69 -8.57 -20.93
CA GLY A 397 14.36 -7.70 -19.80
C GLY A 397 15.55 -6.93 -19.25
N PHE A 398 16.64 -7.65 -18.95
CA PHE A 398 17.84 -7.04 -18.37
C PHE A 398 18.52 -6.04 -19.32
N ALA A 399 18.72 -6.42 -20.59
CA ALA A 399 19.41 -5.55 -21.52
C ALA A 399 18.56 -4.39 -22.04
N ALA A 400 17.23 -4.56 -22.15
CA ALA A 400 16.34 -3.47 -22.52
C ALA A 400 16.49 -2.28 -21.56
N GLN A 401 16.62 -2.57 -20.26
CA GLN A 401 16.92 -1.55 -19.25
C GLN A 401 18.33 -0.99 -19.41
N LYS A 402 19.36 -1.85 -19.45
CA LYS A 402 20.77 -1.41 -19.48
C LYS A 402 21.12 -0.59 -20.74
N GLN A 403 20.49 -0.91 -21.87
CA GLN A 403 20.74 -0.28 -23.17
C GLN A 403 19.75 0.86 -23.48
N GLY A 404 18.79 1.14 -22.60
CA GLY A 404 17.79 2.19 -22.78
C GLY A 404 16.93 1.98 -24.03
N LEU A 405 16.58 0.72 -24.34
CA LEU A 405 15.76 0.41 -25.50
C LEU A 405 14.36 1.01 -25.34
N ASP A 406 13.84 1.61 -26.39
CA ASP A 406 12.44 2.03 -26.41
C ASP A 406 11.54 0.81 -26.48
N THR A 407 10.76 0.60 -25.43
CA THR A 407 9.82 -0.51 -25.28
C THR A 407 8.40 -0.14 -25.73
N SER A 408 8.21 1.08 -26.26
CA SER A 408 6.92 1.55 -26.76
C SER A 408 6.48 0.78 -28.02
N GLY A 409 5.21 0.40 -28.06
CA GLY A 409 4.62 -0.35 -29.19
C GLY A 409 4.93 -1.85 -29.23
N LEU A 410 5.64 -2.39 -28.24
CA LEU A 410 5.77 -3.84 -28.09
C LEU A 410 4.41 -4.49 -27.75
N PRO A 411 4.19 -5.75 -28.15
CA PRO A 411 3.04 -6.53 -27.71
C PRO A 411 2.89 -6.50 -26.18
N ASP A 412 1.65 -6.44 -25.68
CA ASP A 412 1.32 -6.33 -24.25
C ASP A 412 2.03 -7.35 -23.37
N MET A 413 2.28 -8.56 -23.88
CA MET A 413 2.96 -9.58 -23.11
C MET A 413 4.44 -9.24 -22.89
N LEU A 414 5.14 -8.82 -23.95
CA LEU A 414 6.54 -8.42 -23.84
C LEU A 414 6.68 -7.18 -22.96
N GLN A 415 5.80 -6.18 -23.13
CA GLN A 415 5.81 -5.00 -22.28
C GLN A 415 5.64 -5.36 -20.80
N ARG A 416 4.71 -6.27 -20.47
CA ARG A 416 4.52 -6.74 -19.08
C ARG A 416 5.77 -7.41 -18.50
N ARG A 417 6.51 -8.22 -19.27
CA ARG A 417 7.74 -8.87 -18.79
C ARG A 417 8.89 -7.88 -18.64
N LEU A 418 8.97 -6.89 -19.50
CA LEU A 418 9.94 -5.80 -19.36
C LEU A 418 9.66 -4.99 -18.09
N ASP A 419 8.41 -4.57 -17.86
CA ASP A 419 8.00 -3.86 -16.64
C ASP A 419 8.32 -4.67 -15.36
N GLN A 420 8.12 -5.99 -15.38
CA GLN A 420 8.48 -6.87 -14.27
C GLN A 420 10.00 -6.93 -14.07
N SER A 421 10.76 -7.04 -15.15
CA SER A 421 12.22 -7.11 -15.12
C SER A 421 12.82 -5.80 -14.57
N GLU A 422 12.27 -4.65 -14.96
CA GLU A 422 12.66 -3.34 -14.40
C GLU A 422 12.52 -3.31 -12.87
N VAL A 423 11.40 -3.80 -12.34
CA VAL A 423 11.15 -3.84 -10.89
C VAL A 423 12.09 -4.82 -10.19
N MET A 424 12.39 -5.98 -10.80
CA MET A 424 13.36 -6.94 -10.26
C MET A 424 14.76 -6.32 -10.14
N ILE A 425 15.22 -5.64 -11.18
CA ILE A 425 16.54 -5.01 -11.20
C ILE A 425 16.60 -3.85 -10.21
N ALA A 426 15.58 -2.99 -10.17
CA ALA A 426 15.48 -1.92 -9.18
C ALA A 426 15.48 -2.45 -7.73
N SER A 427 14.91 -3.64 -7.49
CA SER A 427 14.87 -4.27 -6.17
C SER A 427 16.23 -4.85 -5.74
N MET A 428 17.08 -5.25 -6.68
CA MET A 428 18.48 -5.62 -6.41
C MET A 428 19.33 -4.37 -6.16
N ASP A 429 19.16 -3.31 -6.95
CA ASP A 429 19.89 -2.04 -6.80
C ASP A 429 19.64 -1.39 -5.44
N ILE A 430 18.38 -1.35 -4.99
CA ILE A 430 18.02 -0.75 -3.71
C ILE A 430 18.57 -1.53 -2.50
N ASP A 431 18.90 -2.81 -2.69
CA ASP A 431 19.56 -3.65 -1.69
C ASP A 431 21.09 -3.57 -1.77
N GLY A 432 21.64 -2.85 -2.74
CA GLY A 432 23.06 -2.53 -2.82
C GLY A 432 23.89 -3.44 -3.73
N LEU A 433 23.27 -4.31 -4.53
CA LEU A 433 24.00 -5.14 -5.49
C LEU A 433 24.63 -4.28 -6.59
N SER A 434 25.87 -4.59 -6.99
CA SER A 434 26.52 -3.89 -8.11
C SER A 434 25.85 -4.24 -9.44
N PRO A 435 25.98 -3.42 -10.51
CA PRO A 435 25.43 -3.75 -11.83
C PRO A 435 25.90 -5.11 -12.38
N GLU A 436 27.15 -5.50 -12.11
CA GLU A 436 27.72 -6.80 -12.50
C GLU A 436 27.08 -7.95 -11.71
N GLU A 437 26.83 -7.75 -10.41
CA GLU A 437 26.15 -8.73 -9.58
C GLU A 437 24.68 -8.86 -9.96
N GLN A 438 23.99 -7.75 -10.20
CA GLN A 438 22.61 -7.72 -10.69
C GLN A 438 22.47 -8.53 -11.99
N GLN A 439 23.41 -8.32 -12.93
CA GLN A 439 23.46 -9.05 -14.19
C GLN A 439 23.63 -10.55 -13.94
N ARG A 440 24.63 -10.95 -13.14
CA ARG A 440 24.89 -12.36 -12.82
C ARG A 440 23.67 -13.02 -12.16
N VAL A 441 23.08 -12.37 -11.16
CA VAL A 441 21.91 -12.89 -10.41
C VAL A 441 20.73 -13.08 -11.35
N TYR A 442 20.46 -12.09 -12.21
CA TYR A 442 19.36 -12.18 -13.17
C TYR A 442 19.59 -13.28 -14.21
N SER A 443 20.79 -13.37 -14.79
CA SER A 443 21.14 -14.40 -15.77
C SER A 443 21.05 -15.81 -15.18
N ASN A 444 21.53 -16.00 -13.95
CA ASN A 444 21.40 -17.28 -13.25
C ASN A 444 19.93 -17.63 -12.95
N ALA A 445 19.16 -16.67 -12.43
CA ALA A 445 17.74 -16.88 -12.15
C ALA A 445 16.93 -17.29 -13.38
N TYR A 446 17.27 -16.73 -14.54
CA TYR A 446 16.66 -17.10 -15.81
C TYR A 446 16.97 -18.55 -16.21
N VAL A 447 18.22 -18.99 -16.04
CA VAL A 447 18.62 -20.38 -16.31
C VAL A 447 17.96 -21.34 -15.32
N ASP A 448 17.99 -21.02 -14.02
CA ASP A 448 17.35 -21.83 -12.96
C ASP A 448 15.85 -22.02 -13.24
N ALA A 449 15.17 -20.96 -13.70
CA ALA A 449 13.75 -21.03 -14.05
C ALA A 449 13.50 -22.00 -15.21
N LEU A 450 14.35 -21.99 -16.24
CA LEU A 450 14.24 -22.89 -17.39
C LEU A 450 14.57 -24.33 -17.03
N GLU A 451 15.59 -24.55 -16.20
CA GLU A 451 15.90 -25.90 -15.69
C GLU A 451 14.70 -26.48 -14.93
N ALA A 452 14.10 -25.71 -14.02
CA ALA A 452 12.91 -26.14 -13.29
C ALA A 452 11.68 -26.37 -14.18
N VAL A 453 11.54 -25.63 -15.30
CA VAL A 453 10.50 -25.89 -16.31
C VAL A 453 10.79 -27.20 -17.04
N ASN A 454 12.04 -27.43 -17.45
CA ASN A 454 12.47 -28.63 -18.17
C ASN A 454 12.33 -29.90 -17.32
N GLU A 455 12.54 -29.82 -16.00
CA GLU A 455 12.27 -30.95 -15.10
C GLU A 455 10.81 -31.43 -15.19
N LYS A 456 9.86 -30.52 -15.45
CA LYS A 456 8.44 -30.85 -15.60
C LYS A 456 8.05 -31.19 -17.05
N TYR A 457 8.78 -30.64 -18.03
CA TYR A 457 8.54 -30.82 -19.47
C TYR A 457 9.85 -31.16 -20.21
N PRO A 458 10.37 -32.40 -20.10
CA PRO A 458 11.70 -32.77 -20.59
C PRO A 458 11.87 -32.63 -22.11
N GLU A 459 10.79 -32.66 -22.88
CA GLU A 459 10.78 -32.44 -24.32
C GLU A 459 11.32 -31.05 -24.71
N LEU A 460 11.16 -30.05 -23.85
CA LEU A 460 11.67 -28.70 -24.05
C LEU A 460 13.20 -28.65 -23.97
N GLU A 461 13.80 -29.47 -23.10
CA GLU A 461 15.26 -29.56 -23.01
C GLU A 461 15.86 -30.09 -24.32
N ALA A 462 15.21 -31.08 -24.94
CA ALA A 462 15.64 -31.60 -26.23
C ALA A 462 15.55 -30.54 -27.34
N GLU A 463 14.55 -29.66 -27.28
CA GLU A 463 14.40 -28.53 -28.19
C GLU A 463 15.46 -27.45 -27.97
N LEU A 464 15.75 -27.12 -26.71
CA LEU A 464 16.82 -26.18 -26.33
C LEU A 464 18.19 -26.70 -26.78
N LYS A 465 18.51 -27.97 -26.53
CA LYS A 465 19.74 -28.60 -27.01
C LYS A 465 19.84 -28.60 -28.53
N ARG A 466 18.73 -28.84 -29.24
CA ARG A 466 18.68 -28.81 -30.71
C ARG A 466 18.89 -27.40 -31.27
N SER A 467 18.37 -26.37 -30.62
CA SER A 467 18.40 -24.98 -31.10
C SER A 467 19.66 -24.21 -30.69
N LEU A 468 20.09 -24.40 -29.44
CA LEU A 468 21.19 -23.65 -28.82
C LEU A 468 22.49 -24.46 -28.72
N GLY A 469 22.42 -25.79 -28.76
CA GLY A 469 23.54 -26.72 -28.60
C GLY A 469 23.54 -27.39 -27.22
N GLU A 470 24.46 -28.35 -27.02
CA GLU A 470 24.56 -29.10 -25.75
C GLU A 470 24.81 -28.20 -24.53
N ASN A 471 25.53 -27.09 -24.70
CA ASN A 471 25.80 -26.10 -23.65
C ASN A 471 24.77 -24.95 -23.68
N TRP A 472 23.49 -25.28 -23.80
CA TRP A 472 22.43 -24.28 -23.94
C TRP A 472 22.35 -23.34 -22.74
N GLN A 473 22.64 -23.81 -21.52
CA GLN A 473 22.65 -22.99 -20.30
C GLN A 473 23.62 -21.82 -20.40
N GLN A 474 24.89 -22.12 -20.73
CA GLN A 474 25.93 -21.10 -20.88
C GLN A 474 25.61 -20.15 -22.04
N THR A 475 24.97 -20.67 -23.09
CA THR A 475 24.51 -19.88 -24.24
C THR A 475 23.43 -18.88 -23.83
N LEU A 476 22.46 -19.30 -23.01
CA LEU A 476 21.40 -18.41 -22.50
C LEU A 476 21.91 -17.42 -21.46
N GLN A 477 22.83 -17.82 -20.59
CA GLN A 477 23.48 -16.89 -19.67
C GLN A 477 24.17 -15.75 -20.45
N THR A 478 24.94 -16.11 -21.48
CA THR A 478 25.55 -15.13 -22.41
C THR A 478 24.51 -14.32 -23.16
N ALA A 479 23.35 -14.92 -23.47
CA ALA A 479 22.27 -14.24 -24.17
C ALA A 479 21.61 -13.17 -23.31
N VAL A 480 21.45 -13.39 -22.00
CA VAL A 480 20.96 -12.36 -21.08
C VAL A 480 21.97 -11.22 -20.94
N ASP A 481 23.26 -11.54 -20.98
CA ASP A 481 24.35 -10.57 -20.89
C ASP A 481 24.46 -9.65 -22.13
N ASP A 482 24.21 -10.19 -23.31
CA ASP A 482 24.18 -9.47 -24.59
C ASP A 482 23.08 -10.01 -25.53
N PRO A 483 21.81 -9.61 -25.32
CA PRO A 483 20.70 -10.07 -26.15
C PRO A 483 20.83 -9.64 -27.61
N GLY A 484 21.38 -8.45 -27.86
CA GLY A 484 21.60 -7.95 -29.22
C GLY A 484 22.58 -8.83 -30.01
N GLY A 485 23.75 -9.11 -29.44
CA GLY A 485 24.71 -10.03 -30.04
C GLY A 485 24.19 -11.46 -30.15
N PHE A 486 23.37 -11.91 -29.20
CA PHE A 486 22.69 -13.21 -29.29
C PHE A 486 21.73 -13.28 -30.47
N PHE A 487 20.83 -12.31 -30.64
CA PHE A 487 19.88 -12.31 -31.76
C PHE A 487 20.58 -12.22 -33.11
N GLU A 488 21.64 -11.42 -33.23
CA GLU A 488 22.44 -11.36 -34.46
C GLU A 488 23.11 -12.72 -34.77
N LYS A 489 23.67 -13.40 -33.76
CA LYS A 489 24.22 -14.76 -33.93
C LYS A 489 23.15 -15.76 -34.33
N GLN A 490 21.94 -15.69 -33.76
CA GLN A 490 20.83 -16.58 -34.10
C GLN A 490 20.29 -16.32 -35.50
N ARG A 491 20.25 -15.06 -35.94
CA ARG A 491 19.86 -14.67 -37.29
C ARG A 491 20.85 -15.18 -38.35
N LEU A 492 22.13 -15.24 -38.01
CA LEU A 492 23.19 -15.76 -38.88
C LEU A 492 23.29 -17.29 -38.87
N LYS A 493 22.67 -18.00 -37.91
CA LYS A 493 22.62 -19.46 -37.92
C LYS A 493 21.73 -19.94 -39.08
N PRO A 494 22.22 -20.83 -39.96
CA PRO A 494 21.39 -21.41 -41.00
C PRO A 494 20.25 -22.21 -40.35
N ARG A 495 19.00 -21.83 -40.64
CA ARG A 495 17.83 -22.59 -40.19
C ARG A 495 17.96 -24.03 -40.69
N SER A 496 18.17 -24.96 -39.77
CA SER A 496 18.11 -26.39 -40.05
C SER A 496 16.74 -26.70 -40.62
N ARG A 497 16.64 -26.85 -41.96
CA ARG A 497 15.43 -27.35 -42.60
C ARG A 497 15.09 -28.70 -41.96
N PRO A 498 13.86 -28.93 -41.49
CA PRO A 498 13.42 -30.27 -41.18
C PRO A 498 13.50 -31.10 -42.47
N THR A 499 14.47 -32.02 -42.56
CA THR A 499 14.51 -33.05 -43.58
C THR A 499 13.60 -34.20 -43.15
N GLY A 500 12.37 -34.23 -43.65
CA GLY A 500 11.48 -35.41 -43.55
C GLY A 500 10.02 -35.09 -43.90
N PRO A 501 9.29 -35.98 -44.59
CA PRO A 501 8.39 -35.58 -45.66
C PRO A 501 6.93 -35.36 -45.23
N SER A 502 6.28 -34.53 -46.04
CA SER A 502 4.84 -34.32 -46.12
C SER A 502 4.07 -35.64 -46.16
N SER A 503 3.12 -35.80 -45.24
CA SER A 503 1.93 -36.60 -45.49
C SER A 503 0.71 -35.75 -45.12
N GLU A 504 0.10 -35.19 -46.16
CA GLU A 504 -1.32 -34.90 -46.14
C GLU A 504 -2.06 -36.23 -45.93
N ARG A 505 -2.89 -36.32 -44.88
CA ARG A 505 -4.21 -36.98 -44.95
C ARG A 505 -5.04 -36.71 -43.70
N GLU A 506 -6.16 -36.02 -43.96
CA GLU A 506 -7.52 -36.37 -43.51
C GLU A 506 -7.88 -36.34 -42.01
N ALA A 507 -8.56 -35.25 -41.65
CA ALA A 507 -9.91 -35.21 -41.08
C ALA A 507 -10.44 -36.42 -40.27
N GLY A 508 -10.89 -36.16 -39.05
CA GLY A 508 -12.04 -36.88 -38.47
C GLY A 508 -12.06 -37.09 -36.95
N GLN A 509 -12.95 -36.35 -36.30
CA GLN A 509 -13.84 -36.76 -35.18
C GLN A 509 -13.30 -37.15 -33.78
N GLN A 510 -13.70 -36.30 -32.81
CA GLN A 510 -14.47 -36.59 -31.58
C GLN A 510 -14.26 -37.94 -30.87
N ASN A 511 -13.85 -37.90 -29.59
CA ASN A 511 -14.69 -38.33 -28.46
C ASN A 511 -14.09 -38.01 -27.08
N ASP A 512 -14.95 -37.46 -26.23
CA ASP A 512 -15.25 -37.74 -24.80
C ASP A 512 -14.14 -38.12 -23.78
N GLY A 513 -14.18 -37.43 -22.63
CA GLY A 513 -13.34 -37.61 -21.43
C GLY A 513 -13.56 -38.94 -20.66
N PRO A 514 -13.12 -39.10 -19.39
CA PRO A 514 -13.35 -38.16 -18.29
C PRO A 514 -12.23 -38.03 -17.21
N ASN A 515 -12.46 -37.08 -16.28
CA ASN A 515 -12.04 -37.02 -14.87
C ASN A 515 -10.68 -37.60 -14.42
N ALA A 516 -9.83 -36.70 -13.92
CA ALA A 516 -8.97 -37.00 -12.77
C ALA A 516 -8.96 -35.79 -11.83
N GLU A 517 -9.69 -35.92 -10.73
CA GLU A 517 -9.50 -35.16 -9.49
C GLU A 517 -8.06 -35.38 -9.01
N ALA A 518 -7.37 -34.29 -8.67
CA ALA A 518 -6.11 -34.34 -7.94
C ALA A 518 -6.09 -33.16 -6.96
N ASP A 519 -6.56 -33.45 -5.77
CA ASP A 519 -6.13 -32.98 -4.45
C ASP A 519 -5.38 -31.63 -4.41
N ALA A 520 -6.15 -30.59 -4.09
CA ALA A 520 -5.65 -29.34 -3.54
C ALA A 520 -5.61 -29.45 -2.02
N GLU A 521 -4.43 -29.67 -1.44
CA GLU A 521 -4.16 -29.40 -0.02
C GLU A 521 -2.83 -28.63 0.12
N ASP A 522 -2.84 -27.73 1.10
CA ASP A 522 -1.77 -26.88 1.63
C ASP A 522 -1.34 -25.62 0.86
N TYR A 523 -2.16 -24.57 0.99
CA TYR A 523 -1.66 -23.19 1.12
C TYR A 523 -2.40 -22.45 2.24
N GLN A 524 -1.74 -22.26 3.39
CA GLN A 524 -2.18 -21.35 4.46
C GLN A 524 -1.45 -20.00 4.33
N PRO A 525 -2.15 -18.87 4.18
CA PRO A 525 -1.54 -17.55 4.27
C PRO A 525 -1.50 -17.05 5.73
N ALA A 526 -0.40 -16.40 6.09
CA ALA A 526 -0.19 -15.70 7.36
C ALA A 526 -0.56 -14.21 7.29
#